data_AF-A0A9P3GG69-F1
#
_entry.id   AF-A0A9P3GG69-F1
#
_cell.length_a   1.000
_cell.length_b   1.000
_cell.length_c   1.000
_cell.angle_alpha   90.00
_cell.angle_beta   90.00
_cell.angle_gamma   90.00
#
_symmetry.space_group_name_H-M   'P 1'
#
loop_
_entity.id
_entity.type
_entity.pdbx_description
1 polymer ?
#
loop_
_entity_poly.entity_id
_entity_poly.type
_entity_poly.pdbx_seq_one_letter_code
_entity_poly.pdbx_strand_id
1 'polypeptide(L)'
;MTDEQIQDALAGLKNSDAKIKKEFTFSDRILYRRLQKIGREIYPVDDSVNKYFLFSRYYFSNRYGGSFVATFPTMSEEKLQEHGLDDWAFPSLEYNPHAPQVPGAPGMFYVPDGHASGSWVSKVFRKRDSSTNRVFVRLDGGKWLYVGTYVFAPIESLTPAEFMDQPEEVKRTWAREIKSHSTWGNDVLARIYFRRRNGTEPTETELQQISANRSALNSVSEDEVVAAYSAGEEEFGVFSMTCTGYEADWIAELVADYPKWLKSRSKSSSKRKTATRTSQRKAKAVAPRVEIGPRMVTRAGAKRKVDKLGSE
;
A
#
# COMPACT_ATOMS: atom_id res chain seq x y z
N MET A 1 -8.78 30.41 -4.29
CA MET A 1 -9.37 29.34 -5.12
C MET A 1 -10.44 28.65 -4.29
N THR A 2 -11.63 28.46 -4.85
CA THR A 2 -12.74 27.76 -4.18
C THR A 2 -12.52 26.25 -4.19
N ASP A 3 -13.27 25.50 -3.38
CA ASP A 3 -13.19 24.03 -3.38
C ASP A 3 -13.65 23.42 -4.71
N GLU A 4 -14.64 24.02 -5.35
CA GLU A 4 -15.11 23.63 -6.70
C GLU A 4 -13.99 23.78 -7.74
N GLN A 5 -13.31 24.93 -7.76
CA GLN A 5 -12.16 25.15 -8.65
C GLN A 5 -11.02 24.16 -8.39
N ILE A 6 -10.82 23.73 -7.14
CA ILE A 6 -9.83 22.70 -6.78
C ILE A 6 -10.27 21.35 -7.37
N GLN A 7 -11.53 20.99 -7.19
CA GLN A 7 -12.08 19.73 -7.69
C GLN A 7 -12.00 19.63 -9.20
N ASP A 8 -12.37 20.69 -9.92
CA ASP A 8 -12.26 20.76 -11.38
C ASP A 8 -10.81 20.60 -11.84
N ALA A 9 -9.88 21.27 -11.17
CA ALA A 9 -8.46 21.18 -11.47
C ALA A 9 -7.87 19.79 -11.22
N LEU A 10 -8.49 18.98 -10.36
CA LEU A 10 -8.06 17.62 -10.04
C LEU A 10 -8.86 16.54 -10.79
N ALA A 11 -9.96 16.90 -11.46
CA ALA A 11 -10.87 15.95 -12.09
C ALA A 11 -10.16 15.06 -13.12
N GLY A 12 -9.25 15.64 -13.92
CA GLY A 12 -8.46 14.91 -14.92
C GLY A 12 -7.42 13.93 -14.36
N LEU A 13 -7.15 13.98 -13.05
CA LEU A 13 -6.22 13.08 -12.37
C LEU A 13 -6.92 11.89 -11.70
N LYS A 14 -8.25 11.92 -11.63
CA LYS A 14 -9.05 10.89 -10.96
C LYS A 14 -9.46 9.80 -11.94
N ASN A 15 -9.42 8.55 -11.48
CA ASN A 15 -9.92 7.41 -12.24
C ASN A 15 -11.26 6.95 -11.66
N SER A 16 -12.32 6.92 -12.48
CA SER A 16 -13.66 6.54 -12.06
C SER A 16 -13.78 5.10 -11.53
N ASP A 17 -12.85 4.22 -11.93
CA ASP A 17 -12.81 2.84 -11.48
C ASP A 17 -12.09 2.66 -10.13
N ALA A 18 -11.34 3.67 -9.68
CA ALA A 18 -10.62 3.62 -8.42
C ALA A 18 -11.59 3.53 -7.22
N LYS A 19 -11.36 2.55 -6.35
CA LYS A 19 -12.07 2.37 -5.09
C LYS A 19 -11.24 2.98 -3.97
N ILE A 20 -11.42 4.28 -3.79
CA ILE A 20 -10.76 5.05 -2.74
C ILE A 20 -11.70 5.21 -1.54
N LYS A 21 -11.16 4.92 -0.37
CA LYS A 21 -11.84 5.11 0.91
C LYS A 21 -11.66 6.57 1.35
N LYS A 22 -12.78 7.26 1.58
CA LYS A 22 -12.76 8.69 1.93
C LYS A 22 -12.08 8.92 3.27
N GLU A 23 -12.22 7.97 4.19
CA GLU A 23 -11.61 7.97 5.52
C GLU A 23 -10.07 7.85 5.50
N PHE A 24 -9.45 7.59 4.35
CA PHE A 24 -7.99 7.63 4.18
C PHE A 24 -7.49 8.86 3.42
N THR A 25 -8.41 9.64 2.86
CA THR A 25 -8.09 10.68 1.88
C THR A 25 -7.84 12.00 2.59
N PHE A 26 -6.61 12.50 2.49
CA PHE A 26 -6.29 13.86 2.92
C PHE A 26 -7.04 14.88 2.05
N SER A 27 -7.29 16.09 2.55
CA SER A 27 -8.10 17.07 1.82
C SER A 27 -7.56 17.40 0.41
N ASP A 28 -8.48 17.61 -0.54
CA ASP A 28 -8.15 18.01 -1.93
C ASP A 28 -7.31 19.32 -1.96
N ARG A 29 -7.47 20.19 -0.94
CA ARG A 29 -6.66 21.40 -0.75
C ARG A 29 -5.18 21.08 -0.54
N ILE A 30 -4.85 20.09 0.29
CA ILE A 30 -3.47 19.67 0.53
C ILE A 30 -2.88 19.10 -0.76
N LEU A 31 -3.63 18.22 -1.43
CA LEU A 31 -3.19 17.63 -2.70
C LEU A 31 -2.91 18.71 -3.74
N TYR A 32 -3.86 19.62 -3.94
CA TYR A 32 -3.74 20.70 -4.92
C TYR A 32 -2.51 21.58 -4.68
N ARG A 33 -2.31 22.06 -3.44
CA ARG A 33 -1.14 22.88 -3.09
C ARG A 33 0.18 22.15 -3.33
N ARG A 34 0.25 20.86 -3.01
CA ARG A 34 1.46 20.04 -3.21
C ARG A 34 1.72 19.79 -4.68
N LEU A 35 0.69 19.51 -5.48
CA LEU A 35 0.80 19.37 -6.93
C LEU A 35 1.24 20.67 -7.63
N GLN A 36 0.85 21.84 -7.12
CA GLN A 36 1.33 23.12 -7.65
C GLN A 36 2.86 23.26 -7.55
N LYS A 37 3.49 22.67 -6.52
CA LYS A 37 4.95 22.74 -6.34
C LYS A 37 5.70 21.83 -7.32
N ILE A 38 5.14 20.69 -7.69
CA ILE A 38 5.83 19.67 -8.49
C ILE A 38 5.42 19.66 -9.97
N GLY A 39 4.33 20.34 -10.32
CA GLY A 39 3.72 20.29 -11.65
C GLY A 39 2.50 19.37 -11.69
N ARG A 40 1.53 19.73 -12.53
CA ARG A 40 0.26 18.99 -12.73
C ARG A 40 0.17 18.33 -14.10
N GLU A 41 1.20 18.48 -14.91
CA GLU A 41 1.20 18.00 -16.28
C GLU A 41 1.21 16.47 -16.30
N ILE A 42 0.28 15.90 -17.06
CA ILE A 42 0.23 14.46 -17.30
C ILE A 42 1.31 14.16 -18.35
N TYR A 43 2.23 13.26 -18.02
CA TYR A 43 3.22 12.78 -18.97
C TYR A 43 2.50 12.19 -20.21
N PRO A 44 2.91 12.54 -21.44
CA PRO A 44 2.24 12.05 -22.64
C PRO A 44 2.40 10.53 -22.77
N VAL A 45 1.27 9.82 -22.80
CA VAL A 45 1.24 8.37 -22.99
C VAL A 45 0.61 8.05 -24.33
N ASP A 46 1.35 7.29 -25.16
CA ASP A 46 0.92 6.82 -26.47
C ASP A 46 -0.39 6.01 -26.40
N ASP A 47 -1.29 6.28 -27.35
CA ASP A 47 -2.58 5.61 -27.51
C ASP A 47 -2.48 4.30 -28.33
N SER A 48 -1.29 3.96 -28.84
CA SER A 48 -1.03 2.71 -29.56
C SER A 48 -1.22 1.45 -28.71
N VAL A 49 -1.25 1.60 -27.38
CA VAL A 49 -1.43 0.50 -26.42
C VAL A 49 -2.67 0.72 -25.55
N ASN A 50 -3.30 -0.36 -25.10
CA ASN A 50 -4.35 -0.29 -24.09
C ASN A 50 -3.75 0.09 -22.71
N LYS A 51 -3.51 1.39 -22.51
CA LYS A 51 -2.94 1.96 -21.28
C LYS A 51 -3.82 1.84 -20.04
N TYR A 52 -5.07 1.40 -20.19
CA TYR A 52 -6.00 1.14 -19.10
C TYR A 52 -6.19 -0.36 -18.82
N PHE A 53 -5.35 -1.23 -19.39
CA PHE A 53 -5.42 -2.66 -19.13
C PHE A 53 -5.11 -2.98 -17.66
N LEU A 54 -5.98 -3.78 -17.04
CA LEU A 54 -5.88 -4.14 -15.63
C LEU A 54 -5.27 -5.53 -15.45
N PHE A 55 -4.17 -5.57 -14.73
CA PHE A 55 -3.43 -6.78 -14.42
C PHE A 55 -3.76 -7.31 -13.01
N SER A 56 -3.50 -8.59 -12.80
CA SER A 56 -3.39 -9.17 -11.46
C SER A 56 -1.97 -9.03 -10.94
N ARG A 57 -1.80 -8.63 -9.67
CA ARG A 57 -0.48 -8.63 -9.00
C ARG A 57 0.24 -9.98 -9.04
N TYR A 58 -0.52 -11.07 -9.05
CA TYR A 58 0.02 -12.41 -9.18
C TYR A 58 0.71 -12.66 -10.52
N TYR A 59 0.32 -11.96 -11.59
CA TYR A 59 0.99 -12.09 -12.88
C TYR A 59 2.45 -11.65 -12.77
N PHE A 60 2.67 -10.45 -12.22
CA PHE A 60 4.02 -9.91 -11.99
C PHE A 60 4.82 -10.76 -11.01
N SER A 61 4.22 -11.14 -9.88
CA SER A 61 4.92 -11.97 -8.89
C SER A 61 5.35 -13.33 -9.45
N ASN A 62 4.57 -13.94 -10.34
CA ASN A 62 4.97 -15.20 -11.00
C ASN A 62 6.05 -14.98 -12.09
N ARG A 63 5.94 -13.89 -12.85
CA ARG A 63 6.84 -13.62 -13.99
C ARG A 63 8.20 -13.11 -13.53
N TYR A 64 8.19 -12.07 -12.69
CA TYR A 64 9.37 -11.32 -12.24
C TYR A 64 9.78 -11.64 -10.79
N GLY A 65 9.01 -12.45 -10.07
CA GLY A 65 9.29 -12.74 -8.67
C GLY A 65 8.82 -11.65 -7.71
N GLY A 66 9.38 -11.67 -6.50
CA GLY A 66 9.06 -10.71 -5.45
C GLY A 66 7.69 -10.93 -4.78
N SER A 67 7.50 -10.21 -3.68
CA SER A 67 6.29 -10.30 -2.87
C SER A 67 5.06 -9.73 -3.60
N PHE A 68 3.95 -10.47 -3.59
CA PHE A 68 2.67 -10.01 -4.12
C PHE A 68 1.93 -9.03 -3.19
N VAL A 69 2.45 -8.80 -1.96
CA VAL A 69 1.85 -7.89 -0.97
C VAL A 69 2.69 -6.64 -0.72
N ALA A 70 4.00 -6.68 -0.96
CA ALA A 70 4.86 -5.54 -0.72
C ALA A 70 4.64 -4.44 -1.77
N THR A 71 4.60 -3.19 -1.30
CA THR A 71 4.58 -1.99 -2.15
C THR A 71 5.85 -1.92 -2.99
N PHE A 72 7.02 -2.07 -2.37
CA PHE A 72 8.31 -2.12 -3.05
C PHE A 72 8.90 -3.52 -2.88
N PRO A 73 8.53 -4.50 -3.73
CA PRO A 73 9.03 -5.86 -3.57
C PRO A 73 10.54 -5.92 -3.89
N THR A 74 11.28 -6.69 -3.10
CA THR A 74 12.65 -7.10 -3.46
C THR A 74 12.56 -8.35 -4.33
N MET A 75 13.28 -8.35 -5.45
CA MET A 75 13.39 -9.53 -6.31
C MET A 75 14.48 -10.49 -5.81
N SER A 76 14.33 -11.78 -6.09
CA SER A 76 15.38 -12.75 -5.80
C SER A 76 16.53 -12.58 -6.80
N GLU A 77 17.75 -12.93 -6.36
CA GLU A 77 18.94 -12.88 -7.21
C GLU A 77 18.75 -13.67 -8.52
N GLU A 78 18.15 -14.86 -8.45
CA GLU A 78 17.81 -15.68 -9.63
C GLU A 78 16.92 -14.93 -10.64
N LYS A 79 15.92 -14.19 -10.14
CA LYS A 79 15.00 -13.43 -11.00
C LYS A 79 15.68 -12.18 -11.58
N LEU A 80 16.51 -11.51 -10.78
CA LEU A 80 17.32 -10.41 -11.27
C LEU A 80 18.31 -10.86 -12.36
N GLN A 81 18.89 -12.05 -12.24
CA GLN A 81 19.74 -12.63 -13.28
C GLN A 81 18.95 -12.98 -14.55
N GLU A 82 17.68 -13.39 -14.42
CA GLU A 82 16.82 -13.73 -15.56
C GLU A 82 16.40 -12.49 -16.38
N HIS A 83 16.00 -11.39 -15.72
CA HIS A 83 15.38 -10.26 -16.41
C HIS A 83 15.96 -8.87 -16.07
N GLY A 84 16.78 -8.75 -15.03
CA GLY A 84 17.46 -7.49 -14.67
C GLY A 84 16.57 -6.35 -14.18
N LEU A 85 15.35 -6.63 -13.69
CA LEU A 85 14.37 -5.59 -13.30
C LEU A 85 14.14 -5.59 -11.79
N ASP A 86 14.59 -4.56 -11.07
CA ASP A 86 14.40 -4.42 -9.61
C ASP A 86 13.63 -3.16 -9.19
N ASP A 87 13.10 -2.41 -10.14
CA ASP A 87 12.56 -1.06 -9.97
C ASP A 87 11.03 -1.03 -9.82
N TRP A 88 10.49 -1.89 -8.97
CA TRP A 88 9.05 -2.13 -8.90
C TRP A 88 8.39 -1.36 -7.75
N ALA A 89 7.24 -0.75 -8.03
CA ALA A 89 6.39 -0.07 -7.04
C ALA A 89 4.89 -0.39 -7.26
N PHE A 90 4.21 -0.77 -6.19
CA PHE A 90 2.84 -1.26 -6.20
C PHE A 90 1.98 -0.59 -5.11
N PRO A 91 1.83 0.75 -5.14
CA PRO A 91 0.99 1.45 -4.17
C PRO A 91 -0.48 1.03 -4.30
N SER A 92 -1.12 0.80 -3.15
CA SER A 92 -2.56 0.63 -3.08
C SER A 92 -3.23 1.97 -2.87
N LEU A 93 -4.23 2.31 -3.69
CA LEU A 93 -5.03 3.54 -3.50
C LEU A 93 -5.86 3.52 -2.21
N GLU A 94 -5.96 2.36 -1.56
CA GLU A 94 -6.56 2.23 -0.22
C GLU A 94 -5.79 3.00 0.86
N TYR A 95 -4.45 2.98 0.81
CA TYR A 95 -3.59 3.66 1.78
C TYR A 95 -2.85 4.86 1.16
N ASN A 96 -2.78 4.94 -0.17
CA ASN A 96 -2.17 6.05 -0.90
C ASN A 96 -3.18 6.63 -1.90
N PRO A 97 -4.25 7.28 -1.41
CA PRO A 97 -5.37 7.72 -2.25
C PRO A 97 -4.98 8.79 -3.29
N HIS A 98 -3.86 9.46 -3.07
CA HIS A 98 -3.32 10.48 -3.97
C HIS A 98 -2.17 10.00 -4.85
N ALA A 99 -1.86 8.69 -4.86
CA ALA A 99 -0.99 8.14 -5.87
C ALA A 99 -1.64 8.30 -7.26
N PRO A 100 -0.86 8.29 -8.36
CA PRO A 100 -1.40 8.44 -9.71
C PRO A 100 -2.53 7.45 -9.99
N GLN A 101 -3.66 7.93 -10.49
CA GLN A 101 -4.82 7.07 -10.78
C GLN A 101 -5.00 6.81 -12.28
N VAL A 102 -4.38 7.64 -13.12
CA VAL A 102 -4.38 7.53 -14.57
C VAL A 102 -2.93 7.48 -15.10
N PRO A 103 -2.68 6.86 -16.26
CA PRO A 103 -1.35 6.81 -16.85
C PRO A 103 -0.73 8.20 -17.04
N GLY A 104 0.53 8.34 -16.63
CA GLY A 104 1.31 9.58 -16.76
C GLY A 104 1.02 10.68 -15.74
N ALA A 105 -0.05 10.57 -14.93
CA ALA A 105 -0.42 11.62 -13.99
C ALA A 105 0.56 11.72 -12.82
N PRO A 106 0.85 12.94 -12.32
CA PRO A 106 1.59 13.09 -11.07
C PRO A 106 0.75 12.64 -9.87
N GLY A 107 1.42 12.41 -8.74
CA GLY A 107 0.74 12.02 -7.50
C GLY A 107 1.60 12.22 -6.25
N MET A 108 1.07 11.72 -5.13
CA MET A 108 1.71 11.74 -3.82
C MET A 108 1.72 10.34 -3.21
N PHE A 109 2.79 10.01 -2.51
CA PHE A 109 2.93 8.79 -1.73
C PHE A 109 3.18 9.14 -0.27
N TYR A 110 2.39 8.57 0.63
CA TYR A 110 2.39 8.88 2.05
C TYR A 110 3.04 7.76 2.86
N VAL A 111 3.87 8.16 3.81
CA VAL A 111 4.68 7.27 4.64
C VAL A 111 4.41 7.63 6.10
N PRO A 112 3.53 6.88 6.80
CA PRO A 112 3.22 7.18 8.19
C PRO A 112 4.42 6.98 9.13
N ASP A 113 5.39 6.15 8.74
CA ASP A 113 6.45 5.66 9.62
C ASP A 113 7.76 6.45 9.55
N GLY A 114 7.80 7.61 8.88
CA GLY A 114 9.02 8.42 8.89
C GLY A 114 8.89 9.81 8.28
N HIS A 115 9.91 10.61 8.58
CA HIS A 115 10.14 11.90 7.96
C HIS A 115 10.53 11.72 6.49
N ALA A 116 10.11 12.66 5.64
CA ALA A 116 10.55 12.72 4.25
C ALA A 116 12.09 12.87 4.10
N SER A 117 12.78 13.32 5.13
CA SER A 117 14.25 13.44 5.21
C SER A 117 14.94 12.30 5.98
N GLY A 118 14.18 11.30 6.45
CA GLY A 118 14.66 10.28 7.39
C GLY A 118 15.30 9.04 6.76
N SER A 119 15.76 8.12 7.63
CA SER A 119 16.42 6.87 7.24
C SER A 119 15.53 5.94 6.39
N TRP A 120 14.21 6.11 6.40
CA TRP A 120 13.29 5.34 5.57
C TRP A 120 13.53 5.53 4.08
N VAL A 121 13.72 6.80 3.64
CA VAL A 121 14.11 7.14 2.26
C VAL A 121 15.36 6.35 1.87
N SER A 122 16.30 6.29 2.81
CA SER A 122 17.58 5.62 2.62
C SER A 122 17.43 4.09 2.55
N LYS A 123 16.50 3.48 3.30
CA LYS A 123 16.30 2.03 3.34
C LYS A 123 15.52 1.51 2.12
N VAL A 124 14.51 2.26 1.66
CA VAL A 124 13.64 1.84 0.53
C VAL A 124 14.25 2.21 -0.82
N PHE A 125 14.89 3.39 -0.95
CA PHE A 125 15.36 3.90 -2.24
C PHE A 125 16.88 3.79 -2.48
N ARG A 126 17.77 3.60 -1.48
CA ARG A 126 19.24 3.50 -1.76
C ARG A 126 19.71 2.15 -2.30
N LYS A 127 18.93 1.08 -2.15
CA LYS A 127 19.37 -0.26 -2.59
C LYS A 127 19.20 -0.50 -4.08
N ARG A 128 18.60 0.43 -4.82
CA ARG A 128 18.29 0.29 -6.23
C ARG A 128 19.19 1.22 -7.03
N ASP A 129 19.86 0.69 -8.05
CA ASP A 129 20.65 1.48 -9.01
C ASP A 129 19.78 2.47 -9.81
N SER A 130 18.45 2.26 -9.81
CA SER A 130 17.48 3.11 -10.49
C SER A 130 16.89 4.16 -9.57
N SER A 131 17.00 5.44 -9.97
CA SER A 131 16.26 6.57 -9.40
C SER A 131 14.77 6.57 -9.75
N THR A 132 14.33 5.63 -10.59
CA THR A 132 12.95 5.51 -11.08
C THR A 132 12.34 4.16 -10.74
N ASN A 133 11.01 4.07 -10.73
CA ASN A 133 10.29 2.81 -10.52
C ASN A 133 9.15 2.66 -11.52
N ARG A 134 8.95 1.46 -12.06
CA ARG A 134 7.72 1.04 -12.74
C ARG A 134 6.60 0.93 -11.72
N VAL A 135 5.60 1.82 -11.84
CA VAL A 135 4.50 1.94 -10.88
C VAL A 135 3.24 1.28 -11.42
N PHE A 136 2.67 0.41 -10.59
CA PHE A 136 1.33 -0.12 -10.76
C PHE A 136 0.46 0.27 -9.57
N VAL A 137 -0.68 0.91 -9.82
CA VAL A 137 -1.61 1.29 -8.75
C VAL A 137 -2.76 0.31 -8.65
N ARG A 138 -3.16 -0.02 -7.42
CA ARG A 138 -4.35 -0.86 -7.20
C ARG A 138 -5.61 -0.01 -7.25
N LEU A 139 -6.41 -0.18 -8.30
CA LEU A 139 -7.71 0.48 -8.41
C LEU A 139 -8.79 -0.21 -7.58
N ASP A 140 -8.73 -1.55 -7.47
CA ASP A 140 -9.74 -2.37 -6.79
C ASP A 140 -9.15 -3.74 -6.38
N GLY A 141 -9.95 -4.61 -5.76
CA GLY A 141 -9.66 -6.02 -5.47
C GLY A 141 -8.92 -6.76 -6.59
N GLY A 142 -7.59 -6.85 -6.48
CA GLY A 142 -6.74 -7.58 -7.43
C GLY A 142 -6.59 -6.95 -8.81
N LYS A 143 -7.05 -5.71 -9.03
CA LYS A 143 -6.96 -4.99 -10.31
C LYS A 143 -5.89 -3.89 -10.23
N TRP A 144 -4.84 -4.06 -11.01
CA TRP A 144 -3.64 -3.21 -10.99
C TRP A 144 -3.43 -2.55 -12.35
N LEU A 145 -3.32 -1.23 -12.34
CA LEU A 145 -3.11 -0.41 -13.52
C LEU A 145 -1.65 0.03 -13.57
N TYR A 146 -0.95 -0.21 -14.68
CA TYR A 146 0.34 0.43 -14.91
C TYR A 146 0.12 1.91 -15.19
N VAL A 147 0.80 2.78 -14.44
CA VAL A 147 0.63 4.24 -14.59
C VAL A 147 1.86 4.92 -15.16
N GLY A 148 2.95 4.19 -15.42
CA GLY A 148 4.21 4.70 -15.94
C GLY A 148 5.43 4.39 -15.06
N THR A 149 6.53 5.05 -15.37
CA THR A 149 7.80 5.00 -14.64
C THR A 149 7.99 6.33 -13.91
N TYR A 150 8.26 6.27 -12.60
CA TYR A 150 8.20 7.43 -11.71
C TYR A 150 9.46 7.63 -10.89
N VAL A 151 9.82 8.90 -10.68
CA VAL A 151 10.72 9.32 -9.62
C VAL A 151 9.89 9.61 -8.36
N PHE A 152 10.35 9.07 -7.23
CA PHE A 152 9.83 9.39 -5.91
C PHE A 152 10.78 10.38 -5.25
N ALA A 153 10.39 11.66 -5.15
CA ALA A 153 11.21 12.68 -4.52
C ALA A 153 10.56 13.14 -3.20
N PRO A 154 11.28 13.11 -2.07
CA PRO A 154 10.75 13.60 -0.81
C PRO A 154 10.41 15.09 -0.93
N ILE A 155 9.25 15.45 -0.41
CA ILE A 155 8.83 16.85 -0.22
C ILE A 155 8.55 17.09 1.27
N GLU A 156 8.08 18.26 1.65
CA GLU A 156 7.82 18.53 3.07
C GLU A 156 6.82 17.51 3.63
N SER A 157 7.06 16.97 4.83
CA SER A 157 6.07 16.11 5.52
C SER A 157 4.72 16.83 5.70
N LEU A 158 3.65 16.11 6.03
CA LEU A 158 2.43 16.78 6.49
C LEU A 158 2.75 17.59 7.75
N THR A 159 2.35 18.86 7.74
CA THR A 159 2.52 19.70 8.94
C THR A 159 1.49 19.29 10.02
N PRO A 160 1.74 19.60 11.30
CA PRO A 160 0.76 19.33 12.35
C PRO A 160 -0.59 20.03 12.07
N ALA A 161 -0.55 21.24 11.53
CA ALA A 161 -1.75 21.96 11.12
C ALA A 161 -2.50 21.27 9.96
N GLU A 162 -1.78 20.75 8.96
CA GLU A 162 -2.39 19.96 7.88
C GLU A 162 -3.03 18.67 8.41
N PHE A 163 -2.40 18.00 9.37
CA PHE A 163 -2.96 16.81 10.00
C PHE A 163 -4.19 17.14 10.86
N MET A 164 -4.13 18.22 11.65
CA MET A 164 -5.25 18.66 12.49
C MET A 164 -6.46 19.13 11.69
N ASP A 165 -6.25 19.70 10.49
CA ASP A 165 -7.30 20.11 9.56
C ASP A 165 -8.07 18.92 8.95
N GLN A 166 -7.60 17.68 9.14
CA GLN A 166 -8.31 16.50 8.67
C GLN A 166 -9.56 16.21 9.50
N PRO A 167 -10.63 15.68 8.86
CA PRO A 167 -11.78 15.16 9.59
C PRO A 167 -11.36 14.15 10.67
N GLU A 168 -12.05 14.15 11.81
CA GLU A 168 -11.75 13.25 12.93
C GLU A 168 -11.73 11.77 12.53
N GLU A 169 -12.63 11.38 11.61
CA GLU A 169 -12.68 10.04 11.04
C GLU A 169 -11.39 9.66 10.31
N VAL A 170 -10.76 10.59 9.59
CA VAL A 170 -9.50 10.36 8.86
C VAL A 170 -8.36 10.14 9.85
N LYS A 171 -8.24 11.02 10.86
CA LYS A 171 -7.20 10.91 11.89
C LYS A 171 -7.29 9.58 12.65
N ARG A 172 -8.49 9.19 13.06
CA ARG A 172 -8.74 7.92 13.77
C ARG A 172 -8.50 6.70 12.90
N THR A 173 -8.88 6.76 11.62
CA THR A 173 -8.62 5.67 10.68
C THR A 173 -7.12 5.42 10.55
N TRP A 174 -6.33 6.47 10.34
CA TRP A 174 -4.87 6.34 10.29
C TRP A 174 -4.28 5.81 11.60
N ALA A 175 -4.71 6.32 12.75
CA ALA A 175 -4.27 5.81 14.05
C ALA A 175 -4.54 4.31 14.23
N ARG A 176 -5.73 3.84 13.82
CA ARG A 176 -6.09 2.42 13.86
C ARG A 176 -5.23 1.57 12.94
N GLU A 177 -4.97 2.02 11.72
CA GLU A 177 -4.15 1.26 10.78
C GLU A 177 -2.68 1.20 11.20
N ILE A 178 -2.13 2.29 11.75
CA ILE A 178 -0.80 2.30 12.40
C ILE A 178 -0.75 1.21 13.47
N LYS A 179 -1.77 1.13 14.33
CA LYS A 179 -1.83 0.08 15.34
C LYS A 179 -1.95 -1.34 14.78
N SER A 180 -2.65 -1.49 13.66
CA SER A 180 -2.99 -2.80 13.09
C SER A 180 -1.87 -3.38 12.22
N HIS A 181 -0.97 -2.54 11.69
CA HIS A 181 0.03 -2.96 10.72
C HIS A 181 1.45 -2.92 11.27
N SER A 182 1.95 -4.11 11.65
CA SER A 182 3.30 -4.23 12.23
C SER A 182 4.45 -3.93 11.28
N THR A 183 4.21 -3.86 9.97
CA THR A 183 5.26 -3.61 8.97
C THR A 183 5.71 -2.17 8.92
N TRP A 184 4.85 -1.22 9.31
CA TRP A 184 5.13 0.21 9.24
C TRP A 184 4.70 0.93 10.53
N GLY A 185 3.65 0.48 11.21
CA GLY A 185 3.22 1.15 12.44
C GLY A 185 4.06 0.85 13.67
N ASN A 186 4.82 -0.25 13.69
CA ASN A 186 5.60 -0.65 14.87
C ASN A 186 6.57 0.44 15.34
N ASP A 187 7.32 1.05 14.42
CA ASP A 187 8.32 2.06 14.76
C ASP A 187 7.66 3.34 15.31
N VAL A 188 6.52 3.74 14.73
CA VAL A 188 5.70 4.87 15.22
C VAL A 188 5.23 4.61 16.65
N LEU A 189 4.64 3.45 16.90
CA LEU A 189 4.14 3.08 18.23
C LEU A 189 5.28 2.98 19.25
N ALA A 190 6.45 2.49 18.84
CA ALA A 190 7.61 2.38 19.70
C ALA A 190 8.15 3.76 20.11
N ARG A 191 8.23 4.72 19.18
CA ARG A 191 8.60 6.11 19.48
C ARG A 191 7.62 6.78 20.43
N ILE A 192 6.31 6.67 20.17
CA ILE A 192 5.26 7.21 21.04
C ILE A 192 5.35 6.59 22.45
N TYR A 193 5.47 5.27 22.54
CA TYR A 193 5.62 4.57 23.81
C TYR A 193 6.84 5.07 24.59
N PHE A 194 7.97 5.25 23.91
CA PHE A 194 9.22 5.67 24.53
C PHE A 194 9.15 7.12 25.02
N ARG A 195 8.67 8.05 24.19
CA ARG A 195 8.48 9.46 24.58
C ARG A 195 7.56 9.60 25.78
N ARG A 196 6.45 8.86 25.80
CA ARG A 196 5.53 8.83 26.96
C ARG A 196 6.21 8.43 28.27
N ARG A 197 7.18 7.52 28.21
CA ARG A 197 7.85 6.97 29.40
C ARG A 197 9.07 7.79 29.83
N ASN A 198 9.81 8.35 28.88
CA ASN A 198 11.13 8.93 29.11
C ASN A 198 11.20 10.44 28.80
N GLY A 199 10.24 11.01 28.07
CA GLY A 199 10.22 12.41 27.67
C GLY A 199 11.24 12.79 26.59
N THR A 200 11.88 11.82 25.94
CA THR A 200 12.94 12.03 24.93
C THR A 200 12.77 11.08 23.74
N GLU A 201 13.47 11.33 22.62
CA GLU A 201 13.54 10.41 21.48
C GLU A 201 14.35 9.15 21.82
N PRO A 202 13.94 7.95 21.32
CA PRO A 202 14.73 6.73 21.47
C PRO A 202 15.96 6.75 20.55
N THR A 203 17.03 6.10 21.00
CA THR A 203 18.12 5.66 20.12
C THR A 203 17.65 4.53 19.19
N GLU A 204 18.37 4.28 18.10
CA GLU A 204 18.06 3.18 17.17
C GLU A 204 18.00 1.81 17.87
N THR A 205 18.91 1.56 18.83
CA THR A 205 18.92 0.31 19.61
C THR A 205 17.68 0.18 20.50
N GLU A 206 17.28 1.26 21.19
CA GLU A 206 16.07 1.26 22.01
C GLU A 206 14.81 1.09 21.16
N LEU A 207 14.76 1.75 20.00
CA LEU A 207 13.67 1.63 19.05
C LEU A 207 13.51 0.17 18.58
N GLN A 208 14.60 -0.50 18.24
CA GLN A 208 14.59 -1.92 17.84
C GLN A 208 14.09 -2.83 18.97
N GLN A 209 14.55 -2.60 20.21
CA GLN A 209 14.11 -3.38 21.38
C GLN A 209 12.61 -3.22 21.64
N ILE A 210 12.09 -2.00 21.56
CA ILE A 210 10.67 -1.71 21.83
C ILE A 210 9.78 -2.19 20.70
N SER A 211 10.23 -2.06 19.45
CA SER A 211 9.50 -2.54 18.26
C SER A 211 9.30 -4.06 18.26
N ALA A 212 10.13 -4.80 19.01
CA ALA A 212 9.96 -6.23 19.26
C ALA A 212 8.99 -6.55 20.43
N ASN A 213 8.69 -5.58 21.30
CA ASN A 213 7.84 -5.76 22.48
C ASN A 213 6.36 -5.47 22.18
N ARG A 214 5.60 -6.51 21.85
CA ARG A 214 4.16 -6.40 21.54
C ARG A 214 3.31 -5.82 22.66
N SER A 215 3.66 -6.07 23.92
CA SER A 215 2.93 -5.51 25.06
C SER A 215 3.07 -3.98 25.11
N ALA A 216 4.30 -3.49 24.90
CA ALA A 216 4.59 -2.06 24.83
C ALA A 216 3.81 -1.39 23.68
N LEU A 217 3.87 -1.95 22.46
CA LEU A 217 3.18 -1.38 21.30
C LEU A 217 1.66 -1.37 21.48
N ASN A 218 1.07 -2.44 22.02
CA ASN A 218 -0.37 -2.54 22.24
C ASN A 218 -0.87 -1.58 23.33
N SER A 219 0.02 -1.10 24.22
CA SER A 219 -0.32 -0.13 25.27
C SER A 219 -0.46 1.31 24.76
N VAL A 220 -0.12 1.57 23.49
CA VAL A 220 -0.34 2.86 22.84
C VAL A 220 -1.77 2.90 22.29
N SER A 221 -2.55 3.87 22.73
CA SER A 221 -3.93 4.11 22.32
C SER A 221 -4.01 4.82 20.96
N GLU A 222 -5.19 4.77 20.31
CA GLU A 222 -5.40 5.54 19.07
C GLU A 222 -5.31 7.05 19.33
N ASP A 223 -5.80 7.52 20.48
CA ASP A 223 -5.76 8.94 20.85
C ASP A 223 -4.31 9.42 21.07
N GLU A 224 -3.42 8.59 21.63
CA GLU A 224 -1.99 8.92 21.72
C GLU A 224 -1.33 9.03 20.35
N VAL A 225 -1.71 8.18 19.39
CA VAL A 225 -1.23 8.31 18.01
C VAL A 225 -1.71 9.63 17.39
N VAL A 226 -3.00 9.94 17.49
CA VAL A 226 -3.56 11.20 16.98
C VAL A 226 -2.88 12.40 17.64
N ALA A 227 -2.66 12.37 18.96
CA ALA A 227 -2.00 13.43 19.69
C ALA A 227 -0.56 13.64 19.22
N ALA A 228 0.20 12.56 19.00
CA ALA A 228 1.59 12.64 18.54
C ALA A 228 1.72 13.33 17.17
N TYR A 229 0.88 12.98 16.19
CA TYR A 229 0.88 13.69 14.88
C TYR A 229 0.35 15.12 14.99
N SER A 230 -0.65 15.36 15.84
CA SER A 230 -1.21 16.71 16.04
C SER A 230 -0.24 17.67 16.71
N ALA A 231 0.65 17.15 17.57
CA ALA A 231 1.71 17.90 18.22
C ALA A 231 2.98 18.03 17.36
N GLY A 232 3.09 17.27 16.26
CA GLY A 232 4.28 17.21 15.42
C GLY A 232 5.42 16.36 15.98
N GLU A 233 5.14 15.52 16.98
CA GLU A 233 6.09 14.50 17.48
C GLU A 233 6.22 13.33 16.51
N GLU A 234 5.19 13.09 15.71
CA GLU A 234 5.19 12.18 14.57
C GLU A 234 4.80 12.95 13.30
N GLU A 235 5.32 12.50 12.15
CA GLU A 235 5.10 13.14 10.86
C GLU A 235 4.72 12.12 9.80
N PHE A 236 3.83 12.50 8.89
CA PHE A 236 3.62 11.77 7.65
C PHE A 236 4.62 12.25 6.62
N GLY A 237 5.61 11.42 6.30
CA GLY A 237 6.49 11.65 5.17
C GLY A 237 5.68 11.69 3.88
N VAL A 238 5.96 12.68 3.03
CA VAL A 238 5.30 12.83 1.73
C VAL A 238 6.34 12.78 0.63
N PHE A 239 6.09 11.94 -0.35
CA PHE A 239 6.89 11.84 -1.56
C PHE A 239 6.05 12.30 -2.74
N SER A 240 6.61 13.19 -3.53
CA SER A 240 6.09 13.49 -4.85
C SER A 240 6.36 12.31 -5.79
N MET A 241 5.39 12.02 -6.64
CA MET A 241 5.49 11.04 -7.71
C MET A 241 5.40 11.77 -9.03
N THR A 242 6.53 11.89 -9.74
CA THR A 242 6.59 12.51 -11.07
C THR A 242 6.84 11.44 -12.13
N CYS A 243 5.97 11.36 -13.12
CA CYS A 243 6.14 10.42 -14.22
C CYS A 243 7.27 10.90 -15.14
N THR A 244 8.24 10.04 -15.40
CA THR A 244 9.40 10.31 -16.26
C THR A 244 9.41 9.46 -17.53
N GLY A 245 8.45 8.55 -17.67
CA GLY A 245 8.38 7.67 -18.84
C GLY A 245 7.17 6.74 -18.82
N TYR A 246 6.86 6.18 -19.98
CA TYR A 246 5.84 5.14 -20.12
C TYR A 246 6.26 4.15 -21.19
N GLU A 247 6.41 2.87 -20.83
CA GLU A 247 6.95 1.83 -21.70
C GLU A 247 5.85 1.16 -22.54
N ALA A 248 5.39 1.83 -23.61
CA ALA A 248 4.24 1.39 -24.40
C ALA A 248 4.43 -0.01 -25.02
N ASP A 249 5.57 -0.26 -25.67
CA ASP A 249 5.86 -1.56 -26.31
C ASP A 249 5.88 -2.70 -25.30
N TRP A 250 6.54 -2.48 -24.16
CA TRP A 250 6.60 -3.46 -23.09
C TRP A 250 5.20 -3.77 -22.54
N ILE A 251 4.36 -2.74 -22.33
CA ILE A 251 2.98 -2.97 -21.89
C ILE A 251 2.18 -3.70 -22.95
N ALA A 252 2.37 -3.41 -24.23
CA ALA A 252 1.70 -4.13 -25.31
C ALA A 252 2.04 -5.63 -25.29
N GLU A 253 3.31 -5.98 -25.04
CA GLU A 253 3.75 -7.37 -24.85
C GLU A 253 3.05 -8.02 -23.65
N LEU A 254 3.00 -7.33 -22.50
CA LEU A 254 2.33 -7.85 -21.31
C LEU A 254 0.83 -8.06 -21.53
N VAL A 255 0.16 -7.13 -22.22
CA VAL A 255 -1.26 -7.24 -22.58
C VAL A 255 -1.49 -8.46 -23.48
N ALA A 256 -0.61 -8.71 -24.45
CA ALA A 256 -0.70 -9.87 -25.34
C ALA A 256 -0.42 -11.21 -24.61
N ASP A 257 0.48 -11.22 -23.62
CA ASP A 257 0.84 -12.40 -22.84
C ASP A 257 -0.18 -12.74 -21.74
N TYR A 258 -0.79 -11.75 -21.11
CA TYR A 258 -1.64 -11.94 -19.93
C TYR A 258 -2.79 -12.95 -20.10
N PRO A 259 -3.53 -12.99 -21.24
CA PRO A 259 -4.55 -14.03 -21.47
C PRO A 259 -3.98 -15.45 -21.51
N LYS A 260 -2.74 -15.63 -21.96
CA LYS A 260 -2.06 -16.95 -22.00
C LYS A 260 -1.76 -17.42 -20.56
N TRP A 261 -1.29 -16.51 -19.71
CA TRP A 261 -1.06 -16.78 -18.30
C TRP A 261 -2.35 -17.13 -17.54
N LEU A 262 -3.46 -16.43 -17.81
CA LEU A 262 -4.75 -16.78 -17.19
C LEU A 262 -5.20 -18.20 -17.56
N LYS A 263 -5.02 -18.60 -18.83
CA LYS A 263 -5.35 -19.95 -19.31
C LYS A 263 -4.47 -21.04 -18.69
N SER A 264 -3.19 -20.79 -18.46
CA SER A 264 -2.29 -21.77 -17.83
C SER A 264 -2.64 -21.98 -16.36
N ARG A 265 -3.02 -20.91 -15.65
CA ARG A 265 -3.42 -20.96 -14.23
C ARG A 265 -4.73 -21.70 -13.99
N SER A 266 -5.71 -21.61 -14.88
CA SER A 266 -6.97 -22.36 -14.72
C SER A 266 -6.77 -23.88 -14.83
N LYS A 267 -5.87 -24.34 -15.71
CA LYS A 267 -5.54 -25.76 -15.90
C LYS A 267 -4.86 -26.40 -14.69
N SER A 268 -4.05 -25.67 -13.93
CA SER A 268 -3.40 -26.22 -12.74
C SER A 268 -4.38 -26.44 -11.58
N SER A 269 -5.40 -25.57 -11.46
CA SER A 269 -6.42 -25.68 -10.42
C SER A 269 -7.33 -26.90 -10.57
N SER A 270 -7.62 -27.34 -11.81
CA SER A 270 -8.47 -28.50 -12.06
C SER A 270 -7.78 -29.82 -11.73
N LYS A 271 -6.48 -29.95 -12.02
CA LYS A 271 -5.69 -31.16 -11.67
C LYS A 271 -5.63 -31.41 -10.17
N ARG A 272 -5.61 -30.36 -9.35
CA ARG A 272 -5.54 -30.50 -7.88
C ARG A 272 -6.84 -31.01 -7.25
N LYS A 273 -8.01 -30.77 -7.88
CA LYS A 273 -9.31 -31.26 -7.37
C LYS A 273 -9.53 -32.77 -7.60
N THR A 274 -8.87 -33.37 -8.59
CA THR A 274 -9.06 -34.80 -8.90
C THR A 274 -8.21 -35.71 -8.00
N ALA A 275 -7.06 -35.22 -7.50
CA ALA A 275 -6.15 -36.01 -6.67
C ALA A 275 -6.66 -36.25 -5.22
N THR A 276 -7.56 -35.41 -4.70
CA THR A 276 -7.99 -35.51 -3.29
C THR A 276 -9.15 -36.49 -3.04
N ARG A 277 -9.83 -37.00 -4.09
CA ARG A 277 -10.94 -37.96 -3.91
C ARG A 277 -10.49 -39.42 -3.72
N THR A 278 -9.23 -39.76 -3.99
CA THR A 278 -8.77 -41.16 -3.91
C THR A 278 -8.12 -41.52 -2.57
N SER A 279 -7.76 -40.53 -1.75
CA SER A 279 -7.03 -40.76 -0.48
C SER A 279 -7.93 -40.96 0.76
N GLN A 280 -9.22 -40.60 0.72
CA GLN A 280 -10.11 -40.71 1.90
C GLN A 280 -10.74 -42.10 2.11
N ARG A 281 -10.40 -43.12 1.32
CA ARG A 281 -11.02 -44.46 1.44
C ARG A 281 -10.22 -45.50 2.25
N LYS A 282 -9.09 -45.13 2.88
CA LYS A 282 -8.23 -46.09 3.61
C LYS A 282 -7.82 -45.71 5.05
N ALA A 283 -8.52 -44.79 5.71
CA ALA A 283 -8.27 -44.51 7.13
C ALA A 283 -9.58 -44.42 7.94
N LYS A 284 -10.18 -45.59 8.22
CA LYS A 284 -11.08 -45.78 9.35
C LYS A 284 -10.63 -47.05 10.09
N ALA A 285 -9.71 -46.88 11.04
CA ALA A 285 -9.48 -47.81 12.14
C ALA A 285 -8.84 -47.06 13.34
N VAL A 286 -9.68 -46.82 14.35
CA VAL A 286 -9.42 -46.88 15.81
C VAL A 286 -8.40 -45.92 16.49
N ALA A 287 -8.96 -44.89 17.16
CA ALA A 287 -8.71 -44.30 18.52
C ALA A 287 -7.29 -43.76 18.93
N PRO A 288 -7.12 -43.02 20.07
CA PRO A 288 -8.07 -42.29 20.93
C PRO A 288 -7.77 -40.78 21.07
N ARG A 289 -8.67 -40.12 21.81
CA ARG A 289 -8.82 -38.68 22.09
C ARG A 289 -7.79 -38.18 23.13
N VAL A 290 -7.04 -37.11 22.80
CA VAL A 290 -6.29 -36.30 23.78
C VAL A 290 -6.69 -34.84 23.60
N GLU A 291 -7.16 -34.22 24.68
CA GLU A 291 -7.50 -32.80 24.76
C GLU A 291 -6.23 -31.95 24.78
N ILE A 292 -6.12 -31.01 23.84
CA ILE A 292 -5.17 -29.90 23.90
C ILE A 292 -5.94 -28.62 23.54
N GLY A 293 -5.82 -27.62 24.41
CA GLY A 293 -6.63 -26.41 24.47
C GLY A 293 -6.57 -25.46 23.26
N PRO A 294 -7.38 -24.38 23.27
CA PRO A 294 -7.67 -23.60 22.08
C PRO A 294 -6.50 -22.72 21.65
N ARG A 295 -5.95 -23.07 20.49
CA ARG A 295 -5.03 -22.23 19.70
C ARG A 295 -5.87 -21.21 18.92
N MET A 296 -5.78 -19.93 19.30
CA MET A 296 -6.42 -18.82 18.59
C MET A 296 -5.84 -18.69 17.18
N VAL A 297 -6.66 -19.01 16.18
CA VAL A 297 -6.41 -18.66 14.78
C VAL A 297 -7.11 -17.33 14.51
N THR A 298 -6.32 -16.33 14.12
CA THR A 298 -6.80 -15.03 13.65
C THR A 298 -7.62 -15.24 12.38
N ARG A 299 -8.94 -15.03 12.49
CA ARG A 299 -9.88 -15.18 11.37
C ARG A 299 -10.12 -13.80 10.77
N ALA A 300 -9.61 -13.61 9.55
CA ALA A 300 -9.91 -12.46 8.72
C ALA A 300 -11.42 -12.38 8.42
N GLY A 301 -11.92 -11.14 8.46
CA GLY A 301 -13.29 -10.66 8.23
C GLY A 301 -14.30 -11.58 7.54
N ALA A 302 -15.31 -11.99 8.29
CA ALA A 302 -16.61 -12.40 7.76
C ALA A 302 -17.60 -11.24 7.95
N LYS A 303 -18.07 -10.66 6.84
CA LYS A 303 -19.14 -9.67 6.80
C LYS A 303 -20.44 -10.26 7.36
N ARG A 304 -20.99 -9.67 8.42
CA ARG A 304 -22.39 -9.91 8.83
C ARG A 304 -23.31 -9.00 8.03
N LYS A 305 -24.27 -9.60 7.33
CA LYS A 305 -25.53 -8.94 6.95
C LYS A 305 -26.32 -8.70 8.23
N VAL A 306 -26.83 -7.50 8.41
CA VAL A 306 -27.86 -7.19 9.41
C VAL A 306 -29.18 -7.16 8.66
N ASP A 307 -30.04 -8.12 8.95
CA ASP A 307 -31.45 -8.08 8.57
C ASP A 307 -32.18 -7.08 9.48
N LYS A 308 -32.89 -6.14 8.87
CA LYS A 308 -33.85 -5.28 9.55
C LYS A 308 -35.08 -6.12 9.89
N LEU A 309 -35.29 -6.37 11.18
CA LEU A 309 -36.61 -6.67 11.73
C LEU A 309 -37.29 -5.33 12.05
N GLY A 310 -38.38 -5.07 11.35
CA GLY A 310 -39.34 -4.05 11.75
C GLY A 310 -40.23 -4.58 12.86
N SER A 311 -40.55 -3.71 13.80
CA SER A 311 -41.70 -3.82 14.68
C SER A 311 -42.00 -2.42 15.23
N GLU A 312 -43.20 -1.98 14.84
CA GLU A 312 -44.05 -0.91 15.39
C GLU A 312 -43.61 0.56 15.26
#